data_AF-A0A0M9WKQ0-F1
#
_entry.id   AF-A0A0M9WKQ0-F1
#
_cell.length_a   1.000
_cell.length_b   1.000
_cell.length_c   1.000
_cell.angle_alpha   90.00
_cell.angle_beta   90.00
_cell.angle_gamma   90.00
#
_symmetry.space_group_name_H-M   'P 1'
#
loop_
_entity.id
_entity.type
_entity.pdbx_description
1 polymer ?
#
loop_
_entity_poly.entity_id
_entity_poly.type
_entity_poly.pdbx_seq_one_letter_code
_entity_poly.pdbx_strand_id
1 'polypeptide(L)'
;MHYIRGWASRICFLILASTVLAKEDPDYNPSSNFRPNNVTGLNQLYTWVGSYYNGTTEIELNPTMGYLSNDTVCPSHRNRATILKWDSVLAVTQRGPYNSGINPANLWLILFPPNYNMSDMPNRTDLLSRRDGTPLMYPLRSSFPTWKYQENTTVADHFNLTTTKNPNSSFTLSGQMHSELDPYAGMGSENLKVNMTPCNISEEYGNWTVRVPQAEWWDTEDWDGFALPNVTADFDAQTSNLTMDGHFTASPYMRSNVSRYMWGDMVSAETIRGPIQVRFSGVLDAYNSDILDVNSTEPAWLRTVGFGNNSLNIADSPNGGCSLRSTLWGAFVVPLLVGVIVYT
;
A
#
# COMPACT_ATOMS: atom_id res chain seq x y z
N MET A 1 35.29 43.51 -48.60
CA MET A 1 35.14 42.08 -48.92
C MET A 1 36.04 41.27 -48.00
N HIS A 2 35.46 40.68 -46.95
CA HIS A 2 35.68 39.33 -46.41
C HIS A 2 35.26 39.31 -44.94
N TYR A 3 34.06 38.75 -44.75
CA TYR A 3 33.47 38.33 -43.49
C TYR A 3 34.14 37.03 -43.01
N ILE A 4 34.42 36.91 -41.71
CA ILE A 4 34.48 35.60 -41.04
C ILE A 4 33.52 35.63 -39.85
N ARG A 5 32.44 34.86 -40.03
CA ARG A 5 31.39 34.50 -39.07
C ARG A 5 31.95 33.48 -38.06
N GLY A 6 31.87 33.77 -36.76
CA GLY A 6 31.94 32.77 -35.70
C GLY A 6 30.57 32.62 -35.05
N TRP A 7 29.93 31.48 -35.27
CA TRP A 7 28.61 31.14 -34.74
C TRP A 7 28.74 30.65 -33.29
N ALA A 8 28.12 31.35 -32.34
CA ALA A 8 27.85 30.79 -31.02
C ALA A 8 26.59 29.92 -31.13
N SER A 9 26.78 28.60 -31.12
CA SER A 9 25.69 27.62 -31.02
C SER A 9 25.08 27.70 -29.62
N ARG A 10 23.89 28.32 -29.51
CA ARG A 10 23.06 28.23 -28.30
C ARG A 10 22.26 26.93 -28.38
N ILE A 11 22.69 25.93 -27.61
CA ILE A 11 21.85 24.77 -27.29
C ILE A 11 20.83 25.25 -26.25
N CYS A 12 19.62 25.60 -26.69
CA CYS A 12 18.48 25.73 -25.80
C CYS A 12 18.00 24.32 -25.43
N PHE A 13 18.40 23.83 -24.26
CA PHE A 13 17.65 22.75 -23.60
C PHE A 13 16.31 23.34 -23.16
N LEU A 14 15.26 23.08 -23.94
CA LEU A 14 13.88 23.18 -23.49
C LEU A 14 13.63 22.04 -22.50
N ILE A 15 13.99 22.26 -21.23
CA ILE A 15 13.44 21.48 -20.14
C ILE A 15 11.98 21.93 -20.04
N LEU A 16 11.06 21.12 -20.56
CA LEU A 16 9.64 21.21 -20.24
C LEU A 16 9.50 20.95 -18.74
N ALA A 17 9.61 22.00 -17.94
CA ALA A 17 9.21 21.97 -16.55
C ALA A 17 7.68 21.84 -16.55
N SER A 18 7.19 20.65 -16.23
CA SER A 18 5.79 20.40 -15.92
C SER A 18 5.42 21.30 -14.73
N THR A 19 4.83 22.46 -14.99
CA THR A 19 4.37 23.35 -13.93
C THR A 19 3.15 22.71 -13.27
N VAL A 20 3.34 22.11 -12.10
CA VAL A 20 2.23 21.61 -11.28
C VAL A 20 1.59 22.82 -10.60
N LEU A 21 0.35 23.14 -10.96
CA LEU A 21 -0.43 24.23 -10.37
C LEU A 21 -1.42 23.63 -9.36
N ALA A 22 -1.15 23.75 -8.06
CA ALA A 22 -2.14 23.48 -7.03
C ALA A 22 -3.13 24.67 -6.98
N LYS A 23 -4.28 24.54 -7.65
CA LYS A 23 -5.41 25.49 -7.57
C LYS A 23 -6.17 25.28 -6.26
N GLU A 24 -6.74 26.32 -5.65
CA GLU A 24 -7.65 26.14 -4.49
C GLU A 24 -8.68 25.02 -4.78
N ASP A 25 -8.77 24.03 -3.89
CA ASP A 25 -9.73 22.93 -3.97
C ASP A 25 -10.94 23.27 -3.08
N PRO A 26 -12.05 23.78 -3.64
CA PRO A 26 -13.23 24.16 -2.86
C PRO A 26 -13.91 22.95 -2.19
N ASP A 27 -13.63 21.73 -2.67
CA ASP A 27 -14.19 20.50 -2.11
C ASP A 27 -13.26 19.87 -1.06
N TYR A 28 -12.16 20.53 -0.69
CA TYR A 28 -11.23 20.00 0.32
C TYR A 28 -11.86 20.00 1.71
N ASN A 29 -11.85 18.84 2.36
CA ASN A 29 -12.34 18.65 3.72
C ASN A 29 -11.16 18.35 4.66
N PRO A 30 -10.77 19.27 5.56
CA PRO A 30 -9.65 19.06 6.47
C PRO A 30 -9.93 17.97 7.53
N SER A 31 -11.21 17.67 7.81
CA SER A 31 -11.60 16.60 8.73
C SER A 31 -11.54 15.20 8.10
N SER A 32 -11.35 15.14 6.78
CA SER A 32 -11.17 13.90 6.02
C SER A 32 -9.71 13.49 5.93
N ASN A 33 -9.41 12.23 5.64
CA ASN A 33 -8.04 11.80 5.30
C ASN A 33 -7.70 11.88 3.80
N PHE A 34 -8.57 12.45 2.97
CA PHE A 34 -8.27 12.66 1.55
C PHE A 34 -7.39 13.89 1.33
N ARG A 35 -6.46 13.77 0.38
CA ARG A 35 -5.68 14.91 -0.13
C ARG A 35 -6.55 15.82 -1.02
N PRO A 36 -6.16 17.08 -1.23
CA PRO A 36 -6.80 17.94 -2.21
C PRO A 36 -6.80 17.32 -3.62
N ASN A 37 -7.86 17.55 -4.38
CA ASN A 37 -8.01 17.06 -5.77
C ASN A 37 -7.18 17.85 -6.78
N ASN A 38 -6.50 18.91 -6.34
CA ASN A 38 -5.75 19.85 -7.19
C ASN A 38 -4.34 19.36 -7.57
N VAL A 39 -3.92 18.17 -7.13
CA VAL A 39 -2.59 17.61 -7.38
C VAL A 39 -2.57 16.90 -8.73
N THR A 40 -2.02 17.57 -9.74
CA THR A 40 -1.87 16.97 -11.08
C THR A 40 -0.74 15.93 -11.06
N GLY A 41 -0.97 14.76 -11.66
CA GLY A 41 0.03 13.68 -11.76
C GLY A 41 0.11 12.75 -10.56
N LEU A 42 -0.68 13.00 -9.50
CA LEU A 42 -0.78 12.10 -8.36
C LEU A 42 -1.62 10.87 -8.75
N ASN A 43 -1.03 9.69 -8.59
CA ASN A 43 -1.74 8.43 -8.80
C ASN A 43 -2.80 8.23 -7.70
N GLN A 44 -3.91 7.58 -8.03
CA GLN A 44 -5.01 7.30 -7.09
C GLN A 44 -4.60 6.42 -5.90
N LEU A 45 -3.54 5.61 -6.05
CA LEU A 45 -2.90 4.89 -4.95
C LEU A 45 -2.51 5.82 -3.78
N TYR A 46 -2.18 7.07 -4.11
CA TYR A 46 -1.67 8.08 -3.19
C TYR A 46 -2.74 9.10 -2.79
N THR A 47 -4.04 8.76 -2.86
CA THR A 47 -5.10 9.74 -2.59
C THR A 47 -5.28 10.09 -1.10
N TRP A 48 -4.76 9.26 -0.20
CA TRP A 48 -4.91 9.42 1.25
C TRP A 48 -3.69 10.09 1.87
N VAL A 49 -3.93 10.89 2.91
CA VAL A 49 -2.90 11.46 3.75
C VAL A 49 -2.16 10.33 4.47
N GLY A 50 -0.84 10.27 4.31
CA GLY A 50 -0.05 9.17 4.85
C GLY A 50 1.37 9.07 4.30
N SER A 51 2.09 8.05 4.75
CA SER A 51 3.42 7.69 4.28
C SER A 51 3.37 6.41 3.45
N TYR A 52 4.04 6.45 2.31
CA TYR A 52 4.11 5.35 1.35
C TYR A 52 5.56 4.93 1.21
N TYR A 53 5.85 3.65 1.38
CA TYR A 53 7.19 3.11 1.33
C TYR A 53 7.32 2.21 0.11
N ASN A 54 8.22 2.57 -0.81
CA ASN A 54 8.56 1.75 -1.97
C ASN A 54 9.58 0.70 -1.53
N GLY A 55 9.35 -0.55 -1.87
CA GLY A 55 10.21 -1.63 -1.41
C GLY A 55 9.96 -2.97 -2.07
N THR A 56 10.54 -4.00 -1.47
CA THR A 56 10.39 -5.38 -1.93
C THR A 56 9.67 -6.20 -0.86
N THR A 57 8.73 -7.03 -1.30
CA THR A 57 8.07 -8.02 -0.46
C THR A 57 8.56 -9.41 -0.83
N GLU A 58 8.97 -10.18 0.17
CA GLU A 58 9.22 -11.62 0.07
C GLU A 58 8.06 -12.37 0.73
N ILE A 59 7.51 -13.37 0.02
CA ILE A 59 6.53 -14.30 0.55
C ILE A 59 7.15 -15.69 0.55
N GLU A 60 7.28 -16.26 1.73
CA GLU A 60 7.75 -17.61 1.97
C GLU A 60 6.55 -18.51 2.27
N LEU A 61 6.33 -19.50 1.41
CA LEU A 61 5.30 -20.52 1.56
C LEU A 61 5.97 -21.82 1.96
N ASN A 62 5.57 -22.41 3.09
CA ASN A 62 6.13 -23.66 3.58
C ASN A 62 5.05 -24.75 3.64
N PRO A 63 4.83 -25.52 2.57
CA PRO A 63 3.80 -26.55 2.53
C PRO A 63 4.09 -27.68 3.53
N THR A 64 3.14 -27.98 4.40
CA THR A 64 3.24 -29.06 5.41
C THR A 64 2.23 -30.17 5.21
N MET A 65 1.09 -29.89 4.55
CA MET A 65 0.06 -30.91 4.27
C MET A 65 -0.74 -30.63 2.98
N GLY A 66 -1.57 -31.60 2.61
CA GLY A 66 -2.47 -31.55 1.45
C GLY A 66 -3.81 -30.87 1.76
N TYR A 67 -4.91 -31.41 1.20
CA TYR A 67 -6.25 -30.89 1.39
C TYR A 67 -6.85 -31.27 2.74
N LEU A 68 -6.67 -32.50 3.20
CA LEU A 68 -7.01 -32.91 4.55
C LEU A 68 -5.79 -32.81 5.47
N SER A 69 -6.02 -32.72 6.78
CA SER A 69 -4.94 -32.63 7.78
C SER A 69 -4.02 -33.86 7.79
N ASN A 70 -4.52 -35.01 7.33
CA ASN A 70 -3.75 -36.25 7.17
C ASN A 70 -3.18 -36.44 5.75
N ASP A 71 -3.48 -35.54 4.80
CA ASP A 71 -2.97 -35.64 3.43
C ASP A 71 -1.51 -35.19 3.37
N THR A 72 -0.71 -35.92 2.58
CA THR A 72 0.68 -35.54 2.36
C THR A 72 0.79 -34.46 1.29
N VAL A 73 1.73 -33.52 1.47
CA VAL A 73 2.14 -32.60 0.40
C VAL A 73 2.54 -33.37 -0.85
N CYS A 74 2.11 -32.86 -2.01
CA CYS A 74 2.45 -33.45 -3.31
C CYS A 74 3.97 -33.48 -3.55
N PRO A 75 4.48 -34.42 -4.36
CA PRO A 75 5.92 -34.65 -4.51
C PRO A 75 6.74 -33.41 -4.91
N SER A 76 6.18 -32.53 -5.75
CA SER A 76 6.86 -31.31 -6.24
C SER A 76 7.22 -30.32 -5.13
N HIS A 77 6.43 -30.30 -4.05
CA HIS A 77 6.49 -29.32 -2.96
C HIS A 77 6.90 -29.91 -1.61
N ARG A 78 7.06 -31.24 -1.53
CA ARG A 78 7.44 -31.92 -0.30
C ARG A 78 8.80 -31.47 0.21
N ASN A 79 8.88 -31.05 1.48
CA ASN A 79 10.09 -30.57 2.15
C ASN A 79 10.76 -29.38 1.42
N ARG A 80 9.97 -28.53 0.77
CA ARG A 80 10.46 -27.38 0.02
C ARG A 80 9.66 -26.13 0.34
N ALA A 81 10.32 -25.14 0.92
CA ALA A 81 9.78 -23.79 0.98
C ALA A 81 9.88 -23.13 -0.40
N THR A 82 8.85 -22.39 -0.78
CA THR A 82 8.84 -21.54 -1.97
C THR A 82 8.95 -20.09 -1.55
N ILE A 83 9.97 -19.39 -2.03
CA ILE A 83 10.17 -17.96 -1.77
C ILE A 83 9.87 -17.19 -3.05
N LEU A 84 8.93 -16.26 -2.97
CA LEU A 84 8.48 -15.42 -4.06
C LEU A 84 8.76 -13.96 -3.72
N LYS A 85 9.13 -13.15 -4.70
CA LYS A 85 9.48 -11.74 -4.50
C LYS A 85 8.73 -10.82 -5.45
N TRP A 86 8.30 -9.67 -4.95
CA TRP A 86 7.64 -8.62 -5.73
C TRP A 86 8.12 -7.23 -5.34
N ASP A 87 8.13 -6.34 -6.32
CA ASP A 87 8.10 -4.91 -6.04
C ASP A 87 6.76 -4.58 -5.38
N SER A 88 6.80 -3.68 -4.40
CA SER A 88 5.66 -3.45 -3.52
C SER A 88 5.67 -2.05 -2.91
N VAL A 89 4.48 -1.62 -2.50
CA VAL A 89 4.28 -0.42 -1.70
C VAL A 89 3.60 -0.82 -0.40
N LEU A 90 4.16 -0.37 0.71
CA LEU A 90 3.45 -0.34 1.98
C LEU A 90 2.89 1.07 2.20
N ALA A 91 1.58 1.18 2.29
CA ALA A 91 0.90 2.42 2.64
C ALA A 91 0.50 2.40 4.11
N VAL A 92 0.99 3.38 4.87
CA VAL A 92 0.56 3.66 6.24
C VAL A 92 -0.15 5.00 6.23
N THR A 93 -1.47 4.99 6.37
CA THR A 93 -2.29 6.19 6.14
C THR A 93 -3.11 6.59 7.35
N GLN A 94 -3.40 7.88 7.45
CA GLN A 94 -4.33 8.41 8.43
C GLN A 94 -5.69 7.75 8.25
N ARG A 95 -6.42 7.51 9.34
CA ARG A 95 -7.80 7.04 9.27
C ARG A 95 -8.74 8.14 8.81
N GLY A 96 -9.72 7.74 8.01
CA GLY A 96 -10.81 8.62 7.60
C GLY A 96 -12.02 8.50 8.52
N PRO A 97 -12.98 9.41 8.41
CA PRO A 97 -14.21 9.38 9.21
C PRO A 97 -15.11 8.17 8.91
N TYR A 98 -14.88 7.48 7.79
CA TYR A 98 -15.56 6.24 7.40
C TYR A 98 -15.06 4.99 8.14
N ASN A 99 -13.88 5.05 8.76
CA ASN A 99 -13.33 3.90 9.46
C ASN A 99 -14.05 3.73 10.81
N SER A 100 -14.77 2.61 11.02
CA SER A 100 -15.56 2.40 12.25
C SER A 100 -14.84 1.69 13.39
N GLY A 101 -13.69 1.06 13.13
CA GLY A 101 -12.95 0.33 14.17
C GLY A 101 -12.05 1.24 15.01
N ILE A 102 -11.11 0.64 15.74
CA ILE A 102 -10.23 1.33 16.68
C ILE A 102 -8.75 1.32 16.28
N ASN A 103 -8.42 0.83 15.08
CA ASN A 103 -7.04 0.85 14.63
C ASN A 103 -6.47 2.28 14.71
N PRO A 104 -5.16 2.45 14.95
CA PRO A 104 -4.54 3.77 15.02
C PRO A 104 -4.29 4.37 13.62
N ALA A 105 -4.08 3.51 12.62
CA ALA A 105 -3.82 3.89 11.23
C ALA A 105 -4.37 2.81 10.28
N ASN A 106 -4.49 3.14 8.99
CA ASN A 106 -4.68 2.12 7.97
C ASN A 106 -3.31 1.60 7.50
N LEU A 107 -3.23 0.31 7.20
CA LEU A 107 -2.05 -0.39 6.75
C LEU A 107 -2.42 -1.25 5.53
N TRP A 108 -1.83 -0.96 4.38
CA TRP A 108 -2.08 -1.69 3.13
C TRP A 108 -0.77 -2.08 2.47
N LEU A 109 -0.56 -3.38 2.27
CA LEU A 109 0.56 -3.90 1.49
C LEU A 109 0.06 -4.24 0.09
N ILE A 110 0.75 -3.70 -0.92
CA ILE A 110 0.31 -3.73 -2.31
C ILE A 110 1.47 -4.27 -3.15
N LEU A 111 1.24 -5.38 -3.85
CA LEU A 111 2.23 -6.03 -4.70
C LEU A 111 1.96 -5.69 -6.15
N PHE A 112 3.04 -5.41 -6.87
CA PHE A 112 3.01 -5.14 -8.30
C PHE A 112 3.44 -6.38 -9.08
N PRO A 113 2.78 -6.71 -10.21
CA PRO A 113 3.27 -7.76 -11.08
C PRO A 113 4.65 -7.37 -11.66
N PRO A 114 5.47 -8.34 -12.10
CA PRO A 114 6.76 -8.04 -12.70
C PRO A 114 6.65 -7.06 -13.87
N ASN A 115 7.50 -6.04 -13.89
CA ASN A 115 7.53 -4.97 -14.90
C ASN A 115 6.24 -4.14 -14.97
N TYR A 116 5.51 -4.02 -13.86
CA TYR A 116 4.33 -3.16 -13.83
C TYR A 116 4.70 -1.70 -14.06
N ASN A 117 4.03 -1.07 -15.02
CA ASN A 117 4.17 0.35 -15.26
C ASN A 117 3.12 1.09 -14.43
N MET A 118 3.56 1.93 -13.48
CA MET A 118 2.65 2.76 -12.67
C MET A 118 1.81 3.74 -13.49
N SER A 119 2.20 4.04 -14.75
CA SER A 119 1.39 4.85 -15.66
C SER A 119 0.16 4.10 -16.17
N ASP A 120 0.17 2.76 -16.12
CA ASP A 120 -0.92 1.88 -16.54
C ASP A 120 -1.83 1.52 -15.33
N MET A 121 -1.80 2.34 -14.28
CA MET A 121 -2.62 2.13 -13.10
C MET A 121 -4.11 2.18 -13.45
N PRO A 122 -4.91 1.20 -13.01
CA PRO A 122 -6.35 1.24 -13.22
C PRO A 122 -6.97 2.50 -12.64
N ASN A 123 -8.14 2.86 -13.15
CA ASN A 123 -8.95 3.90 -12.53
C ASN A 123 -9.43 3.44 -11.15
N ARG A 124 -10.13 4.34 -10.47
CA ARG A 124 -10.51 4.24 -9.07
C ARG A 124 -11.40 3.05 -8.79
N THR A 125 -12.33 2.82 -9.71
CA THR A 125 -13.28 1.72 -9.66
C THR A 125 -12.59 0.38 -9.87
N ASP A 126 -11.54 0.34 -10.69
CA ASP A 126 -10.86 -0.90 -11.07
C ASP A 126 -9.72 -1.28 -10.12
N LEU A 127 -9.09 -0.30 -9.44
CA LEU A 127 -8.01 -0.51 -8.47
C LEU A 127 -8.39 -1.48 -7.33
N LEU A 128 -9.66 -1.47 -6.93
CA LEU A 128 -10.21 -2.30 -5.85
C LEU A 128 -11.26 -3.30 -6.37
N SER A 129 -11.49 -3.35 -7.68
CA SER A 129 -12.48 -4.27 -8.26
C SER A 129 -11.93 -5.68 -8.28
N ARG A 130 -12.62 -6.58 -7.58
CA ARG A 130 -12.36 -8.03 -7.64
C ARG A 130 -12.77 -8.68 -8.95
N ARG A 131 -13.65 -8.02 -9.71
CA ARG A 131 -14.39 -8.68 -10.79
C ARG A 131 -13.61 -8.64 -12.09
N ASP A 132 -12.98 -7.52 -12.42
CA ASP A 132 -12.28 -7.34 -13.70
C ASP A 132 -11.17 -6.28 -13.58
N GLY A 133 -9.90 -6.67 -13.70
CA GLY A 133 -8.91 -5.80 -14.35
C GLY A 133 -7.67 -5.31 -13.57
N THR A 134 -7.64 -5.29 -12.23
CA THR A 134 -6.39 -4.89 -11.56
C THR A 134 -5.41 -6.06 -11.46
N PRO A 135 -4.15 -5.90 -11.90
CA PRO A 135 -3.13 -6.93 -11.70
C PRO A 135 -2.42 -6.80 -10.35
N LEU A 136 -2.80 -5.81 -9.53
CA LEU A 136 -2.26 -5.60 -8.19
C LEU A 136 -2.78 -6.69 -7.24
N MET A 137 -1.97 -7.04 -6.25
CA MET A 137 -2.38 -7.97 -5.20
C MET A 137 -2.25 -7.32 -3.84
N TYR A 138 -3.21 -7.60 -2.97
CA TYR A 138 -3.30 -7.03 -1.63
C TYR A 138 -3.16 -8.15 -0.57
N PRO A 139 -1.92 -8.58 -0.24
CA PRO A 139 -1.69 -9.59 0.81
C PRO A 139 -2.09 -9.11 2.21
N LEU A 140 -2.18 -7.80 2.43
CA LEU A 140 -2.61 -7.24 3.70
C LEU A 140 -3.40 -5.94 3.49
N ARG A 141 -4.58 -5.89 4.11
CA ARG A 141 -5.38 -4.68 4.28
C ARG A 141 -5.96 -4.61 5.68
N SER A 142 -5.55 -3.63 6.47
CA SER A 142 -6.11 -3.41 7.81
C SER A 142 -7.57 -2.96 7.78
N SER A 143 -8.03 -2.41 6.66
CA SER A 143 -9.41 -2.03 6.36
C SER A 143 -9.52 -1.88 4.83
N PHE A 144 -10.72 -1.87 4.27
CA PHE A 144 -10.86 -1.53 2.85
C PHE A 144 -10.46 -0.07 2.58
N PRO A 145 -9.67 0.17 1.51
CA PRO A 145 -9.54 1.52 0.98
C PRO A 145 -10.91 1.99 0.50
N THR A 146 -11.26 3.23 0.83
CA THR A 146 -12.44 3.91 0.32
C THR A 146 -12.06 5.30 -0.12
N TRP A 147 -13.01 6.01 -0.68
CA TRP A 147 -12.70 7.10 -1.54
C TRP A 147 -13.61 8.31 -1.28
N LYS A 148 -13.22 9.51 -1.74
CA LYS A 148 -13.88 10.78 -1.38
C LYS A 148 -15.41 10.80 -1.56
N TYR A 149 -15.95 10.30 -2.67
CA TYR A 149 -17.42 10.27 -2.89
C TYR A 149 -18.16 9.25 -1.97
N GLN A 150 -17.42 8.36 -1.32
CA GLN A 150 -17.90 7.31 -0.40
C GLN A 150 -17.56 7.63 1.06
N GLU A 151 -17.22 8.87 1.39
CA GLU A 151 -16.85 9.25 2.76
C GLU A 151 -17.96 9.00 3.79
N ASN A 152 -19.23 8.98 3.36
CA ASN A 152 -20.38 8.67 4.21
C ASN A 152 -20.62 7.17 4.42
N THR A 153 -19.78 6.30 3.84
CA THR A 153 -19.86 4.86 4.06
C THR A 153 -19.12 4.45 5.33
N THR A 154 -19.36 3.23 5.79
CA THR A 154 -18.66 2.66 6.93
C THR A 154 -17.78 1.50 6.48
N VAL A 155 -16.52 1.51 6.91
CA VAL A 155 -15.55 0.45 6.67
C VAL A 155 -15.02 -0.07 8.00
N ALA A 156 -15.21 -1.37 8.23
CA ALA A 156 -14.69 -2.05 9.40
C ALA A 156 -13.18 -2.32 9.30
N ASP A 157 -12.54 -2.44 10.45
CA ASP A 157 -11.16 -2.89 10.54
C ASP A 157 -11.10 -4.42 10.37
N HIS A 158 -10.08 -4.93 9.68
CA HIS A 158 -9.84 -6.36 9.50
C HIS A 158 -8.82 -6.93 10.49
N PHE A 159 -8.05 -6.06 11.12
CA PHE A 159 -7.05 -6.40 12.11
C PHE A 159 -7.29 -5.58 13.36
N ASN A 160 -6.93 -6.13 14.52
CA ASN A 160 -6.90 -5.43 15.80
C ASN A 160 -5.49 -4.88 16.03
N LEU A 161 -5.17 -3.76 15.37
CA LEU A 161 -3.86 -3.14 15.43
C LEU A 161 -3.74 -2.22 16.65
N THR A 162 -2.59 -2.26 17.29
CA THR A 162 -2.17 -1.31 18.32
C THR A 162 -0.90 -0.59 17.88
N THR A 163 -0.69 0.63 18.37
CA THR A 163 0.56 1.37 18.17
C THR A 163 1.41 1.33 19.42
N THR A 164 2.71 1.15 19.24
CA THR A 164 3.73 1.54 20.22
C THR A 164 4.61 2.65 19.64
N LYS A 165 4.79 3.74 20.41
CA LYS A 165 5.78 4.77 20.09
C LYS A 165 7.15 4.33 20.59
N ASN A 166 8.13 4.28 19.69
CA ASN A 166 9.49 3.91 20.05
C ASN A 166 10.36 5.14 20.38
N PRO A 167 11.38 5.00 21.25
CA PRO A 167 12.26 6.11 21.64
C PRO A 167 13.06 6.73 20.49
N ASN A 168 13.31 5.97 19.43
CA ASN A 168 14.10 6.36 18.25
C ASN A 168 13.24 7.08 17.19
N SER A 169 12.18 7.79 17.61
CA SER A 169 11.29 8.51 16.71
C SER A 169 10.53 7.63 15.70
N SER A 170 10.53 6.29 15.86
CA SER A 170 9.72 5.37 15.04
C SER A 170 8.40 4.98 15.73
N PHE A 171 7.56 4.26 15.00
CA PHE A 171 6.33 3.65 15.51
C PHE A 171 6.30 2.17 15.10
N THR A 172 5.67 1.35 15.94
CA THR A 172 5.37 -0.05 15.64
C THR A 172 3.85 -0.22 15.65
N LEU A 173 3.29 -0.70 14.54
CA LEU A 173 1.93 -1.25 14.49
C LEU A 173 2.02 -2.76 14.67
N SER A 174 1.26 -3.32 15.60
CA SER A 174 1.20 -4.77 15.79
C SER A 174 -0.23 -5.22 16.05
N GLY A 175 -0.61 -6.38 15.54
CA GLY A 175 -1.93 -6.92 15.82
C GLY A 175 -2.27 -8.16 15.00
N GLN A 176 -3.40 -8.76 15.35
CA GLN A 176 -3.89 -9.98 14.72
C GLN A 176 -5.16 -9.70 13.89
N MET A 177 -5.38 -10.52 12.87
CA MET A 177 -6.62 -10.57 12.11
C MET A 177 -7.83 -10.72 13.05
N HIS A 178 -8.92 -10.01 12.75
CA HIS A 178 -10.17 -10.09 13.47
C HIS A 178 -10.90 -11.40 13.13
N SER A 179 -11.17 -12.25 14.14
CA SER A 179 -11.71 -13.60 13.94
C SER A 179 -13.19 -13.66 13.56
N GLU A 180 -13.93 -12.56 13.68
CA GLU A 180 -15.37 -12.49 13.39
C GLU A 180 -15.70 -12.13 11.92
N LEU A 181 -14.70 -12.03 11.06
CA LEU A 181 -14.91 -11.75 9.63
C LEU A 181 -15.38 -13.00 8.89
N ASP A 182 -16.24 -12.81 7.87
CA ASP A 182 -16.59 -13.90 6.95
C ASP A 182 -15.32 -14.42 6.24
N PRO A 183 -14.99 -15.73 6.34
CA PRO A 183 -13.75 -16.32 5.83
C PRO A 183 -13.60 -16.23 4.30
N TYR A 184 -14.70 -15.97 3.57
CA TYR A 184 -14.71 -15.82 2.11
C TYR A 184 -14.85 -14.38 1.66
N ALA A 185 -15.07 -13.47 2.61
CA ALA A 185 -15.23 -12.09 2.26
C ALA A 185 -13.94 -11.48 1.72
N GLY A 186 -12.76 -12.12 1.86
CA GLY A 186 -11.49 -11.75 1.21
C GLY A 186 -11.03 -10.33 1.53
N MET A 187 -11.45 -9.83 2.68
CA MET A 187 -11.44 -8.39 2.99
C MET A 187 -10.06 -7.96 3.51
N GLY A 188 -9.47 -8.75 4.41
CA GLY A 188 -8.15 -8.48 5.01
C GLY A 188 -6.94 -8.91 4.16
N SER A 189 -7.12 -9.90 3.27
CA SER A 189 -6.14 -10.35 2.28
C SER A 189 -6.86 -10.83 1.02
N GLU A 190 -6.38 -10.45 -0.15
CA GLU A 190 -6.90 -11.01 -1.40
C GLU A 190 -6.21 -12.32 -1.75
N ASN A 191 -6.85 -13.10 -2.63
CA ASN A 191 -6.20 -14.27 -3.20
C ASN A 191 -5.01 -13.81 -4.04
N LEU A 192 -3.83 -14.33 -3.71
CA LEU A 192 -2.62 -14.03 -4.44
C LEU A 192 -2.51 -14.96 -5.63
N LYS A 193 -2.13 -14.42 -6.79
CA LYS A 193 -1.82 -15.19 -7.98
C LYS A 193 -0.31 -15.36 -8.06
N VAL A 194 0.15 -16.60 -7.94
CA VAL A 194 1.58 -16.90 -7.88
C VAL A 194 1.97 -17.96 -8.91
N ASN A 195 3.25 -17.99 -9.29
CA ASN A 195 3.78 -19.02 -10.17
C ASN A 195 4.64 -20.00 -9.38
N MET A 196 4.27 -21.28 -9.40
CA MET A 196 4.92 -22.38 -8.69
C MET A 196 4.84 -23.65 -9.54
N THR A 197 5.72 -24.63 -9.30
CA THR A 197 5.65 -25.91 -10.02
C THR A 197 4.32 -26.60 -9.71
N PRO A 198 3.55 -27.09 -10.69
CA PRO A 198 2.32 -27.84 -10.42
C PRO A 198 2.60 -29.17 -9.71
N CYS A 199 1.59 -29.74 -9.07
CA CYS A 199 1.68 -31.08 -8.51
C CYS A 199 1.62 -32.14 -9.62
N ASN A 200 0.73 -31.94 -10.60
CA ASN A 200 0.63 -32.77 -11.80
C ASN A 200 0.81 -31.94 -13.08
N ILE A 201 2.03 -31.94 -13.65
CA ILE A 201 2.37 -31.16 -14.87
C ILE A 201 1.48 -31.48 -16.09
N SER A 202 0.86 -32.66 -16.13
CA SER A 202 0.03 -33.13 -17.25
C SER A 202 -1.41 -32.60 -17.18
N GLU A 203 -1.88 -32.26 -15.99
CA GLU A 203 -3.26 -31.82 -15.73
C GLU A 203 -3.35 -30.36 -15.29
N GLU A 204 -2.28 -29.81 -14.73
CA GLU A 204 -2.26 -28.52 -14.05
C GLU A 204 -1.28 -27.54 -14.69
N TYR A 205 -1.56 -26.25 -14.53
CA TYR A 205 -0.67 -25.15 -14.86
C TYR A 205 0.19 -24.76 -13.65
N GLY A 206 1.31 -24.09 -13.94
CA GLY A 206 2.19 -23.53 -12.90
C GLY A 206 1.71 -22.22 -12.28
N ASN A 207 0.50 -21.75 -12.59
CA ASN A 207 -0.12 -20.63 -11.89
C ASN A 207 -1.03 -21.17 -10.78
N TRP A 208 -0.99 -20.51 -9.64
CA TRP A 208 -1.66 -20.93 -8.41
C TRP A 208 -2.45 -19.76 -7.84
N THR A 209 -3.57 -20.07 -7.20
CA THR A 209 -4.26 -19.15 -6.30
C THR A 209 -3.86 -19.50 -4.87
N VAL A 210 -3.39 -18.52 -4.11
CA VAL A 210 -3.02 -18.64 -2.70
C VAL A 210 -3.99 -17.80 -1.88
N ARG A 211 -4.64 -18.43 -0.92
CA ARG A 211 -5.51 -17.78 0.06
C ARG A 211 -4.82 -17.77 1.41
N VAL A 212 -4.82 -16.60 2.06
CA VAL A 212 -4.49 -16.47 3.49
C VAL A 212 -5.83 -16.47 4.25
N PRO A 213 -6.13 -17.51 5.05
CA PRO A 213 -7.37 -17.57 5.83
C PRO A 213 -7.52 -16.37 6.77
N GLN A 214 -8.77 -15.90 6.91
CA GLN A 214 -9.10 -14.68 7.67
C GLN A 214 -9.98 -14.97 8.88
N ALA A 215 -10.55 -16.17 8.96
CA ALA A 215 -11.28 -16.69 10.11
C ALA A 215 -11.11 -18.21 10.15
N GLU A 216 -11.38 -18.79 11.31
CA GLU A 216 -11.51 -20.23 11.46
C GLU A 216 -12.77 -20.72 10.76
N TRP A 217 -12.66 -21.85 10.06
CA TRP A 217 -13.74 -22.44 9.28
C TRP A 217 -13.58 -23.96 9.13
N TRP A 218 -14.53 -24.63 8.47
CA TRP A 218 -14.50 -26.10 8.31
C TRP A 218 -13.21 -26.61 7.65
N ASP A 219 -12.55 -25.81 6.82
CA ASP A 219 -11.31 -26.22 6.16
C ASP A 219 -10.05 -25.94 7.00
N THR A 220 -10.18 -25.32 8.17
CA THR A 220 -9.10 -25.08 9.13
C THR A 220 -9.34 -25.73 10.50
N GLU A 221 -10.54 -26.26 10.77
CA GLU A 221 -10.92 -26.85 12.07
C GLU A 221 -9.99 -27.98 12.54
N ASP A 222 -9.59 -28.86 11.63
CA ASP A 222 -8.71 -30.01 11.95
C ASP A 222 -7.22 -29.70 11.71
N TRP A 223 -6.86 -28.42 11.52
CA TRP A 223 -5.49 -28.01 11.29
C TRP A 223 -4.77 -27.74 12.61
N ASP A 224 -4.00 -28.75 13.07
CA ASP A 224 -3.14 -28.61 14.25
C ASP A 224 -2.14 -27.45 14.11
N GLY A 225 -2.15 -26.53 15.08
CA GLY A 225 -1.31 -25.34 15.08
C GLY A 225 -1.75 -24.22 14.12
N PHE A 226 -2.97 -24.27 13.56
CA PHE A 226 -3.51 -23.17 12.76
C PHE A 226 -3.50 -21.85 13.53
N ALA A 227 -3.19 -20.78 12.81
CA ALA A 227 -3.12 -19.44 13.33
C ALA A 227 -3.54 -18.44 12.25
N LEU A 228 -4.43 -17.54 12.63
CA LEU A 228 -4.81 -16.38 11.83
C LEU A 228 -3.64 -15.40 11.69
N PRO A 229 -3.61 -14.58 10.61
CA PRO A 229 -2.52 -13.67 10.35
C PRO A 229 -2.23 -12.73 11.52
N ASN A 230 -0.96 -12.67 11.91
CA ASN A 230 -0.41 -11.72 12.87
C ASN A 230 0.57 -10.82 12.13
N VAL A 231 0.41 -9.51 12.28
CA VAL A 231 1.23 -8.50 11.60
C VAL A 231 2.00 -7.65 12.61
N THR A 232 3.23 -7.31 12.24
CA THR A 232 4.03 -6.26 12.87
C THR A 232 4.62 -5.37 11.77
N ALA A 233 4.51 -4.06 11.91
CA ALA A 233 5.05 -3.08 10.98
C ALA A 233 5.76 -1.98 11.75
N ASP A 234 7.07 -1.88 11.55
CA ASP A 234 7.91 -0.81 12.06
C ASP A 234 8.09 0.24 10.97
N PHE A 235 7.93 1.51 11.31
CA PHE A 235 8.09 2.60 10.36
C PHE A 235 8.52 3.91 11.03
N ASP A 236 9.26 4.71 10.27
CA ASP A 236 9.72 6.04 10.66
C ASP A 236 9.66 7.01 9.48
N ALA A 237 10.29 8.18 9.60
CA ALA A 237 10.29 9.19 8.54
C ALA A 237 11.11 8.79 7.29
N GLN A 238 11.71 7.60 7.22
CA GLN A 238 12.61 7.20 6.14
C GLN A 238 12.39 5.78 5.65
N THR A 239 12.07 4.84 6.54
CA THR A 239 12.03 3.41 6.25
C THR A 239 10.83 2.74 6.89
N SER A 240 10.46 1.58 6.34
CA SER A 240 9.52 0.70 6.98
C SER A 240 9.86 -0.75 6.72
N ASN A 241 9.63 -1.59 7.74
CA ASN A 241 9.68 -3.03 7.64
C ASN A 241 8.36 -3.61 8.14
N LEU A 242 7.85 -4.63 7.47
CA LEU A 242 6.65 -5.33 7.89
C LEU A 242 6.88 -6.83 7.85
N THR A 243 6.37 -7.52 8.87
CA THR A 243 6.27 -8.98 8.92
C THR A 243 4.83 -9.38 9.14
N MET A 244 4.33 -10.34 8.37
CA MET A 244 3.06 -11.00 8.62
C MET A 244 3.27 -12.51 8.61
N ASP A 245 2.94 -13.16 9.71
CA ASP A 245 2.99 -14.61 9.87
C ASP A 245 1.57 -15.16 9.94
N GLY A 246 1.35 -16.33 9.36
CA GLY A 246 0.05 -17.00 9.40
C GLY A 246 0.08 -18.32 8.66
N HIS A 247 -1.08 -18.71 8.13
CA HIS A 247 -1.22 -19.92 7.34
C HIS A 247 -1.77 -19.61 5.94
N PHE A 248 -1.54 -20.50 4.98
CA PHE A 248 -2.06 -20.39 3.63
C PHE A 248 -2.68 -21.69 3.14
N THR A 249 -3.63 -21.56 2.21
CA THR A 249 -4.12 -22.64 1.36
C THR A 249 -3.85 -22.25 -0.08
N ALA A 250 -3.23 -23.12 -0.86
CA ALA A 250 -2.94 -22.87 -2.26
C ALA A 250 -3.42 -24.01 -3.15
N SER A 251 -3.90 -23.64 -4.35
CA SER A 251 -4.38 -24.59 -5.35
C SER A 251 -3.92 -24.16 -6.75
N PRO A 252 -3.44 -25.09 -7.59
CA PRO A 252 -3.06 -24.79 -8.96
C PRO A 252 -4.31 -24.64 -9.83
N TYR A 253 -4.18 -23.91 -10.94
CA TYR A 253 -5.21 -23.95 -11.99
C TYR A 253 -5.07 -25.19 -12.86
N MET A 254 -6.19 -25.77 -13.25
CA MET A 254 -6.23 -26.89 -14.18
C MET A 254 -6.06 -26.44 -15.62
N ARG A 255 -5.49 -27.34 -16.43
CA ARG A 255 -5.39 -27.15 -17.87
C ARG A 255 -6.76 -27.22 -18.52
N SER A 256 -6.96 -26.40 -19.54
CA SER A 256 -8.25 -26.24 -20.23
C SER A 256 -8.75 -27.52 -20.91
N ASN A 257 -7.84 -28.40 -21.35
CA ASN A 257 -8.16 -29.69 -21.94
C ASN A 257 -8.54 -30.77 -20.93
N VAL A 258 -8.30 -30.54 -19.63
CA VAL A 258 -8.67 -31.44 -18.52
C VAL A 258 -9.86 -30.89 -17.74
N SER A 259 -9.98 -29.56 -17.65
CA SER A 259 -11.12 -28.92 -16.99
C SER A 259 -12.43 -29.29 -17.69
N ARG A 260 -13.36 -29.91 -16.96
CA ARG A 260 -14.72 -30.22 -17.43
C ARG A 260 -15.63 -28.98 -17.51
N TYR A 261 -15.07 -27.80 -17.23
CA TYR A 261 -15.78 -26.53 -17.15
C TYR A 261 -15.53 -25.72 -18.42
N MET A 262 -16.59 -25.26 -19.08
CA MET A 262 -16.50 -24.51 -20.34
C MET A 262 -16.26 -23.00 -20.15
N TRP A 263 -16.29 -22.49 -18.92
CA TRP A 263 -16.27 -21.05 -18.64
C TRP A 263 -15.33 -20.72 -17.47
N GLY A 264 -14.15 -20.16 -17.78
CA GLY A 264 -13.18 -19.65 -16.80
C GLY A 264 -12.13 -20.65 -16.31
N ASP A 265 -11.13 -20.15 -15.58
CA ASP A 265 -10.05 -20.96 -15.02
C ASP A 265 -10.57 -21.80 -13.84
N MET A 266 -10.52 -23.14 -13.98
CA MET A 266 -10.93 -24.05 -12.91
C MET A 266 -9.73 -24.36 -12.01
N VAL A 267 -9.92 -24.27 -10.70
CA VAL A 267 -8.90 -24.58 -9.69
C VAL A 267 -8.92 -26.10 -9.42
N SER A 268 -7.74 -26.71 -9.28
CA SER A 268 -7.60 -28.13 -8.94
C SER A 268 -8.12 -28.41 -7.53
N ALA A 269 -8.63 -29.62 -7.33
CA ALA A 269 -8.94 -30.11 -5.99
C ALA A 269 -7.67 -30.46 -5.20
N GLU A 270 -6.52 -30.61 -5.86
CA GLU A 270 -5.24 -30.71 -5.19
C GLU A 270 -4.91 -29.37 -4.52
N THR A 271 -4.77 -29.39 -3.20
CA THR A 271 -4.40 -28.21 -2.43
C THR A 271 -3.20 -28.51 -1.57
N ILE A 272 -2.34 -27.52 -1.40
CA ILE A 272 -1.27 -27.55 -0.41
C ILE A 272 -1.55 -26.48 0.64
N ARG A 273 -1.21 -26.81 1.89
CA ARG A 273 -1.44 -25.95 3.05
C ARG A 273 -0.19 -25.91 3.91
N GLY A 274 0.02 -24.80 4.60
CA GLY A 274 1.16 -24.64 5.49
C GLY A 274 1.31 -23.23 6.05
N PRO A 275 2.39 -22.98 6.81
CA PRO A 275 2.75 -21.63 7.24
C PRO A 275 3.10 -20.72 6.06
N ILE A 276 2.70 -19.45 6.17
CA ILE A 276 3.11 -18.36 5.28
C ILE A 276 3.81 -17.30 6.11
N GLN A 277 4.89 -16.76 5.55
CA GLN A 277 5.56 -15.59 6.08
C GLN A 277 5.74 -14.53 4.99
N VAL A 278 5.24 -13.34 5.25
CA VAL A 278 5.37 -12.18 4.37
C VAL A 278 6.30 -11.18 5.04
N ARG A 279 7.33 -10.76 4.32
CA ARG A 279 8.33 -9.80 4.80
C ARG A 279 8.47 -8.66 3.79
N PHE A 280 8.25 -7.44 4.23
CA PHE A 280 8.44 -6.24 3.43
C PHE A 280 9.58 -5.40 4.03
N SER A 281 10.38 -4.80 3.16
CA SER A 281 11.33 -3.76 3.52
C SER A 281 11.32 -2.67 2.46
N GLY A 282 11.19 -1.42 2.89
CA GLY A 282 11.06 -0.30 1.97
C GLY A 282 11.57 1.03 2.53
N VAL A 283 11.67 1.98 1.61
CA VAL A 283 12.13 3.35 1.84
C VAL A 283 11.00 4.31 1.48
N LEU A 284 10.89 5.41 2.22
CA LEU A 284 9.87 6.42 2.04
C LEU A 284 9.90 6.98 0.61
N ASP A 285 8.75 6.97 -0.05
CA ASP A 285 8.49 7.76 -1.25
C ASP A 285 8.16 9.20 -0.84
N ALA A 286 9.21 10.01 -0.63
CA ALA A 286 9.03 11.41 -0.23
C ALA A 286 8.25 12.24 -1.27
N TYR A 287 8.23 11.82 -2.54
CA TYR A 287 7.50 12.52 -3.59
C TYR A 287 5.98 12.39 -3.43
N ASN A 288 5.53 11.21 -3.01
CA ASN A 288 4.11 10.89 -2.86
C ASN A 288 3.63 10.80 -1.40
N SER A 289 4.47 11.11 -0.41
CA SER A 289 4.17 10.95 1.02
C SER A 289 4.03 12.26 1.77
N ASP A 290 3.10 12.29 2.73
CA ASP A 290 3.04 13.33 3.74
C ASP A 290 4.09 13.09 4.83
N ILE A 291 4.56 14.17 5.48
CA ILE A 291 5.56 14.07 6.53
C ILE A 291 4.94 13.45 7.79
N LEU A 292 5.52 12.33 8.23
CA LEU A 292 5.17 11.70 9.51
C LEU A 292 5.60 12.59 10.68
N ASP A 293 4.68 12.91 11.58
CA ASP A 293 4.99 13.59 12.84
C ASP A 293 5.54 12.58 13.86
N VAL A 294 6.87 12.46 13.86
CA VAL A 294 7.58 11.56 14.75
C VAL A 294 7.56 11.98 16.22
N ASN A 295 7.10 13.20 16.54
CA ASN A 295 6.99 13.68 17.92
C ASN A 295 5.60 13.43 18.51
N SER A 296 4.63 13.05 17.68
CA SER A 296 3.30 12.65 18.14
C SER A 296 3.36 11.34 18.94
N THR A 297 2.42 11.19 19.88
CA THR A 297 2.24 9.97 20.67
C THR A 297 1.67 8.80 19.86
N GLU A 298 0.96 9.12 18.78
CA GLU A 298 0.36 8.17 17.83
C GLU A 298 0.67 8.59 16.39
N PRO A 299 0.54 7.69 15.39
CA PRO A 299 0.89 8.00 14.02
C PRO A 299 0.02 9.14 13.49
N ALA A 300 0.66 10.25 13.13
CA ALA A 300 0.01 11.45 12.62
C ALA A 300 0.86 12.05 11.50
N TRP A 301 0.22 12.78 10.59
CA TRP A 301 0.88 13.32 9.40
C TRP A 301 0.64 14.81 9.25
N LEU A 302 1.70 15.53 8.91
CA LEU A 302 1.63 16.90 8.43
C LEU A 302 1.25 16.88 6.95
N ARG A 303 0.09 17.44 6.62
CA ARG A 303 -0.41 17.51 5.25
C ARG A 303 0.49 18.39 4.41
N THR A 304 1.13 17.77 3.43
CA THR A 304 2.19 18.42 2.64
C THR A 304 2.02 18.18 1.14
N VAL A 305 1.52 17.01 0.74
CA VAL A 305 1.23 16.72 -0.66
C VAL A 305 0.03 17.56 -1.14
N GLY A 306 0.26 18.40 -2.15
CA GLY A 306 -0.75 19.32 -2.71
C GLY A 306 -0.89 20.66 -2.00
N PHE A 307 -0.08 20.93 -0.97
CA PHE A 307 -0.13 22.17 -0.19
C PHE A 307 1.03 23.13 -0.50
N GLY A 308 2.03 22.73 -1.28
CA GLY A 308 3.15 23.59 -1.69
C GLY A 308 4.03 24.06 -0.51
N ASN A 309 4.09 23.27 0.56
CA ASN A 309 4.80 23.58 1.79
C ASN A 309 5.97 22.61 2.05
N ASN A 310 6.34 21.79 1.06
CA ASN A 310 7.41 20.81 1.15
C ASN A 310 8.01 20.51 -0.22
N SER A 311 9.28 20.92 -0.40
CA SER A 311 10.01 20.78 -1.67
C SER A 311 10.31 19.37 -2.13
N LEU A 312 10.07 18.37 -1.27
CA LEU A 312 10.22 16.98 -1.65
C LEU A 312 8.96 16.41 -2.30
N ASN A 313 7.80 17.06 -2.13
CA ASN A 313 6.52 16.53 -2.61
C ASN A 313 6.20 16.92 -4.05
N ILE A 314 5.36 16.10 -4.69
CA ILE A 314 4.62 16.51 -5.87
C ILE A 314 3.76 17.75 -5.58
N ALA A 315 3.66 18.63 -6.56
CA ALA A 315 2.98 19.92 -6.47
C ALA A 315 3.62 20.94 -5.51
N ASP A 316 4.92 20.81 -5.21
CA ASP A 316 5.69 21.93 -4.64
C ASP A 316 5.96 22.99 -5.72
N SER A 317 4.96 23.84 -5.94
CA SER A 317 5.11 25.04 -6.75
C SER A 317 5.01 26.24 -5.82
N PRO A 318 5.98 27.19 -5.86
CA PRO A 318 5.97 28.39 -5.01
C PRO A 318 4.79 29.33 -5.26
N ASN A 319 3.93 29.02 -6.25
CA ASN A 319 2.69 29.73 -6.56
C ASN A 319 1.42 28.96 -6.15
N GLY A 320 1.55 27.83 -5.42
CA GLY A 320 0.43 27.11 -4.81
C GLY A 320 -0.17 27.93 -3.67
N GLY A 321 -1.43 28.32 -3.83
CA GLY A 321 -2.10 29.30 -2.97
C GLY A 321 -2.17 28.92 -1.50
N CYS A 322 -1.86 29.91 -0.67
CA CYS A 322 -2.21 30.08 0.75
C CYS A 322 -1.94 28.90 1.68
N SER A 323 -0.76 28.94 2.30
CA SER A 323 -0.57 28.38 3.64
C SER A 323 -1.68 28.89 4.56
N LEU A 324 -2.54 28.01 5.07
CA LEU A 324 -3.04 28.19 6.42
C LEU A 324 -1.83 27.94 7.33
N ARG A 325 -1.04 28.99 7.56
CA ARG A 325 -0.12 29.03 8.69
C ARG A 325 -0.97 28.70 9.91
N SER A 326 -0.75 27.53 10.51
CA SER A 326 -1.17 27.24 11.87
C SER A 326 -0.60 28.35 12.75
N THR A 327 -1.42 29.36 13.01
CA THR A 327 -1.03 30.51 13.83
C THR A 327 -1.35 30.14 15.26
N LEU A 328 -0.62 29.17 15.80
CA LEU A 328 -0.54 28.93 17.23
C LEU A 328 0.93 28.65 17.53
N TRP A 329 1.43 29.40 18.52
CA TRP A 329 2.76 29.38 19.14
C TRP A 329 3.80 30.38 18.60
N GLY A 330 4.03 31.44 19.40
CA GLY A 330 5.20 32.32 19.29
C GLY A 330 4.91 33.78 19.61
N ALA A 331 4.57 34.08 20.86
CA ALA A 331 4.40 35.45 21.36
C ALA A 331 5.74 36.22 21.36
N PHE A 332 5.64 37.55 21.19
CA PHE A 332 6.63 38.60 21.51
C PHE A 332 7.99 38.56 20.80
N VAL A 333 8.16 39.37 19.74
CA VAL A 333 9.22 40.42 19.66
C VAL A 333 8.74 41.55 18.73
N VAL A 334 8.49 42.74 19.28
CA VAL A 334 8.47 44.03 18.57
C VAL A 334 9.71 44.79 19.05
N PRO A 335 10.55 45.33 18.14
CA PRO A 335 10.55 46.77 17.87
C PRO A 335 10.70 47.05 16.35
N LEU A 336 9.83 47.81 15.69
CA LEU A 336 9.71 49.28 15.72
C LEU A 336 11.05 50.00 15.44
N LEU A 337 11.38 50.15 14.15
CA LEU A 337 12.35 51.14 13.66
C LEU A 337 11.68 52.02 12.63
N VAL A 338 11.29 53.21 13.09
CA VAL A 338 10.84 54.35 12.29
C VAL A 338 12.06 54.94 11.59
N GLY A 339 11.95 55.11 10.27
CA GLY A 339 12.93 55.85 9.48
C GLY A 339 12.90 57.35 9.78
N VAL A 340 14.08 57.96 9.80
CA VAL A 340 14.24 59.40 9.60
C VAL A 340 15.26 59.59 8.49
N ILE A 341 14.78 60.07 7.36
CA ILE A 341 15.57 60.65 6.27
C ILE A 341 15.90 62.08 6.69
N VAL A 342 17.18 62.47 6.69
CA VAL A 342 17.60 63.87 6.56
C VAL A 342 18.74 63.96 5.56
N TYR A 343 18.53 64.83 4.57
CA TYR A 343 19.46 65.27 3.53
C TYR A 343 20.73 65.93 4.08
N THR A 344 21.85 65.70 3.40
CA THR A 344 22.87 66.73 3.13
C THR A 344 23.41 66.56 1.72
#